data_AF-A0A401H2W4-F1
#
_entry.id   AF-A0A401H2W4-F1
#
_cell.length_a   1.000
_cell.length_b   1.000
_cell.length_c   1.000
_cell.angle_alpha   90.00
_cell.angle_beta   90.00
_cell.angle_gamma   90.00
#
_symmetry.space_group_name_H-M   'P 1'
#
loop_
_entity.id
_entity.type
_entity.pdbx_description
1 polymer ?
#
loop_
_entity_poly.entity_id
_entity_poly.type
_entity_poly.pdbx_seq_one_letter_code
_entity_poly.pdbx_strand_id
1 'polypeptide(L)'
;MTPYAAQHNVRLVLLNLHDYPGSSPYTPAELDALRGPEPAAQAKVLLACGLELVSFVHWFIIQENTPSISETPERFGALIGGIVLVPWSAGNSHVLSMLAHADKVPEETKVLLDSHLRSIVLYDPSLTTVGTLPPNGLYSPLRERNLTTDKMVAIFPTWVSSYFPQVDDLASDEATMLTLVLSRVPLELRGDAAAARDPHRTSTVERMGAEMLASVWREPSPCPVSPLLPSGERRA
;
A
#
# COMPACT_ATOMS: atom_id res chain seq x y z
N MET A 1 -5.90 11.42 3.90
CA MET A 1 -5.36 11.48 5.29
C MET A 1 -4.62 12.79 5.57
N THR A 2 -3.75 13.25 4.67
CA THR A 2 -2.93 14.47 4.83
C THR A 2 -3.64 15.72 5.36
N PRO A 3 -4.80 16.16 4.83
CA PRO A 3 -5.41 17.41 5.30
C PRO A 3 -5.96 17.33 6.73
N TYR A 4 -6.17 16.13 7.28
CA TYR A 4 -6.78 15.92 8.59
C TYR A 4 -5.76 15.64 9.70
N ALA A 5 -4.52 15.29 9.36
CA ALA A 5 -3.54 14.80 10.34
C ALA A 5 -3.25 15.83 11.45
N ALA A 6 -2.95 17.08 11.07
CA ALA A 6 -2.64 18.15 12.03
C ALA A 6 -3.82 18.47 12.97
N GLN A 7 -5.05 18.49 12.44
CA GLN A 7 -6.27 18.77 13.21
C GLN A 7 -6.54 17.72 14.29
N HIS A 8 -6.08 16.49 14.07
CA HIS A 8 -6.22 15.38 15.01
C HIS A 8 -4.94 15.09 15.82
N ASN A 9 -3.95 16.00 15.80
CA ASN A 9 -2.68 15.84 16.48
C ASN A 9 -1.94 14.54 16.09
N VAL A 10 -2.01 14.18 14.80
CA VAL A 10 -1.33 13.01 14.23
C VAL A 10 -0.16 13.45 13.37
N ARG A 11 1.01 12.86 13.60
CA ARG A 11 2.14 12.94 12.67
C ARG A 11 1.93 11.89 11.56
N LEU A 12 1.62 12.36 10.36
CA LEU A 12 1.51 11.48 9.18
C LEU A 12 2.88 11.30 8.53
N VAL A 13 3.29 10.04 8.36
CA VAL A 13 4.53 9.65 7.66
C VAL A 13 4.15 8.82 6.45
N LEU A 14 4.60 9.24 5.26
CA LEU A 14 4.39 8.52 4.01
C LEU A 14 5.69 7.79 3.65
N LEU A 15 5.65 6.46 3.68
CA LEU A 15 6.81 5.62 3.42
C LEU A 15 6.81 5.15 1.97
N ASN A 16 7.87 5.48 1.23
CA ASN A 16 8.17 4.87 -0.05
C ASN A 16 8.88 3.54 0.20
N LEU A 17 8.34 2.46 -0.37
CA LEU A 17 8.97 1.14 -0.41
C LEU A 17 9.88 1.06 -1.64
N HIS A 18 10.54 -0.08 -1.86
CA HIS A 18 11.37 -0.30 -3.05
C HIS A 18 10.62 -0.02 -4.36
N ASP A 19 11.39 0.35 -5.39
CA ASP A 19 10.93 0.79 -6.72
C ASP A 19 10.10 2.09 -6.75
N TYR A 20 9.90 2.78 -5.62
CA TYR A 20 9.32 4.13 -5.63
C TYR A 20 10.39 5.19 -5.94
N PRO A 21 10.00 6.36 -6.48
CA PRO A 21 10.95 7.45 -6.69
C PRO A 21 11.69 7.83 -5.40
N GLY A 22 13.03 7.79 -5.45
CA GLY A 22 13.90 8.08 -4.32
C GLY A 22 14.18 6.90 -3.37
N SER A 23 13.61 5.71 -3.61
CA SER A 23 13.98 4.48 -2.89
C SER A 23 15.02 3.66 -3.66
N SER A 24 15.55 2.61 -3.02
CA SER A 24 16.28 1.57 -3.73
C SER A 24 15.34 0.76 -4.65
N PRO A 25 15.84 0.26 -5.78
CA PRO A 25 15.11 -0.70 -6.59
C PRO A 25 15.22 -2.11 -6.01
N TYR A 26 14.27 -2.99 -6.34
CA TYR A 26 14.45 -4.42 -6.12
C TYR A 26 15.63 -4.95 -6.96
N THR A 27 16.40 -5.87 -6.39
CA THR A 27 17.47 -6.53 -7.12
C THR A 27 16.91 -7.48 -8.18
N PRO A 28 17.65 -7.75 -9.27
CA PRO A 28 17.22 -8.74 -10.27
C PRO A 28 16.92 -10.12 -9.66
N ALA A 29 17.72 -10.55 -8.67
CA ALA A 29 17.53 -11.83 -8.00
C ALA A 29 16.22 -11.89 -7.18
N GLU A 30 15.84 -10.79 -6.52
CA GLU A 30 14.56 -10.71 -5.81
C GLU A 30 13.38 -10.75 -6.79
N LEU A 31 13.47 -10.00 -7.89
CA LEU A 31 12.45 -10.00 -8.93
C LEU A 31 12.31 -11.38 -9.58
N ASP A 32 13.42 -12.05 -9.87
CA ASP A 32 13.42 -13.40 -10.43
C ASP A 32 12.83 -14.42 -9.45
N ALA A 33 13.14 -14.31 -8.15
CA ALA A 33 12.56 -15.16 -7.12
C ALA A 33 11.05 -14.94 -6.95
N LEU A 34 10.58 -13.68 -7.02
CA LEU A 34 9.16 -13.34 -6.95
C LEU A 34 8.38 -13.83 -8.18
N ARG A 35 8.97 -13.71 -9.38
CA ARG A 35 8.36 -14.14 -10.65
C ARG A 35 8.46 -15.64 -10.90
N GLY A 36 9.44 -16.28 -10.29
CA GLY A 36 9.70 -17.71 -10.42
C GLY A 36 8.55 -18.56 -9.86
N PRO A 37 8.46 -19.85 -10.25
CA PRO A 37 7.37 -20.72 -9.84
C PRO A 37 7.54 -21.27 -8.41
N GLU A 38 8.69 -21.04 -7.76
CA GLU A 38 9.08 -21.67 -6.49
C GLU A 38 8.51 -20.91 -5.27
N PRO A 39 7.50 -21.46 -4.57
CA PRO A 39 6.85 -20.75 -3.46
C PRO A 39 7.81 -20.47 -2.29
N ALA A 40 8.78 -21.35 -2.06
CA ALA A 40 9.79 -21.16 -1.03
C ALA A 40 10.74 -19.98 -1.33
N ALA A 41 11.00 -19.69 -2.60
CA ALA A 41 11.80 -18.53 -2.99
C ALA A 41 10.99 -17.23 -2.82
N GLN A 42 9.73 -17.23 -3.27
CA GLN A 42 8.79 -16.12 -3.07
C GLN A 42 8.62 -15.79 -1.58
N ALA A 43 8.41 -16.81 -0.75
CA ALA A 43 8.25 -16.65 0.70
C ALA A 43 9.48 -16.01 1.36
N LYS A 44 10.71 -16.33 0.90
CA LYS A 44 11.93 -15.69 1.41
C LYS A 44 11.97 -14.19 1.08
N VAL A 45 11.56 -13.79 -0.13
CA VAL A 45 11.51 -12.37 -0.50
C VAL A 45 10.44 -11.64 0.30
N LEU A 46 9.27 -12.24 0.48
CA LEU A 46 8.19 -11.67 1.30
C LEU A 46 8.60 -11.54 2.78
N LEU A 47 9.27 -12.55 3.34
CA LEU A 47 9.87 -12.48 4.68
C LEU A 47 10.83 -11.29 4.79
N ALA A 48 11.75 -11.13 3.83
CA ALA A 48 12.70 -10.02 3.83
C ALA A 48 11.99 -8.66 3.80
N CYS A 49 10.97 -8.51 2.94
CA CYS A 49 10.13 -7.31 2.87
C CYS A 49 9.43 -6.99 4.21
N GLY A 50 8.90 -8.03 4.89
CA GLY A 50 8.29 -7.87 6.20
C GLY A 50 9.28 -7.43 7.28
N LEU A 51 10.46 -8.05 7.31
CA LEU A 51 11.52 -7.71 8.28
C LEU A 51 12.15 -6.34 8.03
N GLU A 52 12.21 -5.89 6.78
CA GLU A 52 12.63 -4.54 6.43
C GLU A 52 11.66 -3.50 7.02
N LEU A 53 10.35 -3.71 6.87
CA LEU A 53 9.36 -2.83 7.47
C LEU A 53 9.46 -2.80 9.00
N VAL A 54 9.67 -3.95 9.64
CA VAL A 54 9.93 -4.05 11.09
C VAL A 54 11.14 -3.22 11.48
N SER A 55 12.23 -3.35 10.72
CA SER A 55 13.48 -2.63 10.96
C SER A 55 13.29 -1.13 10.82
N PHE A 56 12.54 -0.68 9.81
CA PHE A 56 12.16 0.72 9.64
C PHE A 56 11.36 1.24 10.83
N VAL A 57 10.31 0.52 11.27
CA VAL A 57 9.48 0.95 12.40
C VAL A 57 10.30 1.02 13.69
N HIS A 58 11.15 0.03 13.95
CA HIS A 58 12.09 0.05 15.07
C HIS A 58 12.99 1.28 15.02
N TRP A 59 13.69 1.48 13.91
CA TRP A 59 14.57 2.64 13.71
C TRP A 59 13.80 3.96 13.91
N PHE A 60 12.60 4.07 13.33
CA PHE A 60 11.77 5.26 13.41
C PHE A 60 11.34 5.57 14.84
N ILE A 61 10.94 4.57 15.64
CA ILE A 61 10.59 4.77 17.05
C ILE A 61 11.77 5.41 17.80
N ILE A 62 12.97 4.85 17.64
CA ILE A 62 14.17 5.30 18.35
C ILE A 62 14.63 6.67 17.88
N GLN A 63 14.80 6.85 16.57
CA GLN A 63 15.35 8.10 16.02
C GLN A 63 14.41 9.28 16.22
N GLU A 64 13.11 9.05 16.07
CA GLU A 64 12.11 10.11 16.16
C GLU A 64 11.52 10.25 17.56
N ASN A 65 12.04 9.51 18.54
CA ASN A 65 11.58 9.47 19.92
C ASN A 65 10.04 9.36 20.00
N THR A 66 9.48 8.41 19.26
CA THR A 66 8.03 8.26 19.15
C THR A 66 7.46 7.85 20.52
N PRO A 67 6.44 8.55 21.05
CA PRO A 67 5.87 8.20 22.35
C PRO A 67 5.30 6.78 22.36
N SER A 68 5.48 6.06 23.45
CA SER A 68 4.82 4.76 23.67
C SER A 68 3.31 4.93 23.85
N ILE A 69 2.60 3.81 23.74
CA ILE A 69 1.16 3.75 23.99
C ILE A 69 0.90 3.98 25.48
N SER A 70 0.00 4.90 25.80
CA SER A 70 -0.44 5.15 27.18
C SER A 70 -1.91 5.56 27.23
N GLU A 71 -2.55 5.35 28.38
CA GLU A 71 -3.92 5.80 28.62
C GLU A 71 -3.96 7.28 28.99
N THR A 72 -4.97 7.98 28.49
CA THR A 72 -5.24 9.36 28.86
C THR A 72 -6.04 9.44 30.15
N PRO A 73 -5.69 10.34 31.09
CA PRO A 73 -6.50 10.59 32.29
C PRO A 73 -7.92 11.09 31.97
N GLU A 74 -8.11 11.76 30.83
CA GLU A 74 -9.35 12.46 30.48
C GLU A 74 -10.49 11.50 30.12
N ARG A 75 -10.18 10.28 29.66
CA ARG A 75 -11.19 9.29 29.28
C ARG A 75 -10.65 7.87 29.44
N PHE A 76 -11.32 7.09 30.26
CA PHE A 76 -11.04 5.66 30.43
C PHE A 76 -11.08 4.92 29.08
N GLY A 77 -10.01 4.18 28.77
CA GLY A 77 -9.84 3.45 27.51
C GLY A 77 -9.43 4.31 26.29
N ALA A 78 -9.20 5.61 26.45
CA ALA A 78 -8.61 6.41 25.37
C ALA A 78 -7.07 6.31 25.43
N LEU A 79 -6.49 5.86 24.32
CA LEU A 79 -5.05 5.70 24.17
C LEU A 79 -4.44 6.88 23.39
N ILE A 80 -3.29 7.35 23.87
CA ILE A 80 -2.40 8.30 23.19
C ILE A 80 -1.06 7.64 22.87
N GLY A 81 -0.30 8.30 21.99
CA GLY A 81 1.00 7.82 21.54
C GLY A 81 0.90 6.59 20.63
N GLY A 82 2.07 6.01 20.39
CA GLY A 82 2.27 4.87 19.52
C GLY A 82 2.24 5.20 18.02
N ILE A 83 2.28 4.14 17.24
CA ILE A 83 2.32 4.09 15.78
C ILE A 83 1.10 3.31 15.30
N VAL A 84 0.46 3.84 14.26
CA VAL A 84 -0.57 3.11 13.51
C VAL A 84 -0.05 2.90 12.11
N LEU A 85 0.03 1.64 11.66
CA LEU A 85 0.37 1.32 10.29
C LEU A 85 -0.91 1.29 9.45
N VAL A 86 -0.91 2.02 8.34
CA VAL A 86 -2.06 2.09 7.43
C VAL A 86 -1.60 1.72 6.02
N PRO A 87 -1.33 0.42 5.76
CA PRO A 87 -1.06 -0.04 4.40
C PRO A 87 -2.28 0.16 3.51
N TRP A 88 -2.03 0.58 2.27
CA TRP A 88 -3.07 0.74 1.26
C TRP A 88 -2.84 -0.19 0.08
N SER A 89 -3.91 -0.81 -0.44
CA SER A 89 -3.88 -1.59 -1.68
C SER A 89 -2.77 -2.65 -1.64
N ALA A 90 -1.88 -2.68 -2.64
CA ALA A 90 -0.73 -3.59 -2.71
C ALA A 90 0.20 -3.51 -1.48
N GLY A 91 0.32 -2.35 -0.83
CA GLY A 91 1.16 -2.18 0.36
C GLY A 91 0.74 -3.06 1.56
N ASN A 92 -0.48 -3.63 1.52
CA ASN A 92 -0.91 -4.61 2.52
C ASN A 92 -0.05 -5.89 2.50
N SER A 93 0.55 -6.28 1.37
CA SER A 93 1.40 -7.48 1.32
C SER A 93 2.60 -7.39 2.25
N HIS A 94 3.24 -6.23 2.36
CA HIS A 94 4.42 -6.04 3.23
C HIS A 94 4.05 -6.12 4.71
N VAL A 95 2.94 -5.46 5.12
CA VAL A 95 2.46 -5.51 6.51
C VAL A 95 1.96 -6.91 6.88
N LEU A 96 1.27 -7.59 5.98
CA LEU A 96 0.85 -8.97 6.19
C LEU A 96 2.06 -9.91 6.25
N SER A 97 3.09 -9.67 5.44
CA SER A 97 4.35 -10.43 5.52
C SER A 97 5.09 -10.21 6.84
N MET A 98 5.08 -8.97 7.36
CA MET A 98 5.58 -8.68 8.71
C MET A 98 4.83 -9.52 9.76
N LEU A 99 3.49 -9.51 9.72
CA LEU A 99 2.67 -10.24 10.69
C LEU A 99 2.85 -11.76 10.58
N ALA A 100 2.89 -12.29 9.36
CA ALA A 100 3.06 -13.72 9.09
C ALA A 100 4.41 -14.27 9.59
N HIS A 101 5.42 -13.40 9.74
CA HIS A 101 6.76 -13.75 10.18
C HIS A 101 7.14 -13.09 11.50
N ALA A 102 6.16 -12.72 12.32
CA ALA A 102 6.39 -12.11 13.62
C ALA A 102 7.27 -13.00 14.52
N ASP A 103 7.25 -14.32 14.35
CA ASP A 103 8.10 -15.27 15.05
C ASP A 103 9.60 -15.06 14.76
N LYS A 104 9.94 -14.52 13.59
CA LYS A 104 11.32 -14.23 13.16
C LYS A 104 11.87 -12.89 13.66
N VAL A 105 11.04 -12.04 14.24
CA VAL A 105 11.47 -10.74 14.76
C VAL A 105 12.29 -10.93 16.05
N PRO A 106 13.44 -10.25 16.22
CA PRO A 106 14.21 -10.29 17.46
C PRO A 106 13.40 -9.86 18.68
N GLU A 107 13.65 -10.47 19.84
CA GLU A 107 12.85 -10.25 21.05
C GLU A 107 12.84 -8.79 21.51
N GLU A 108 13.99 -8.12 21.46
CA GLU A 108 14.11 -6.69 21.79
C GLU A 108 13.19 -5.84 20.91
N THR A 109 13.18 -6.10 19.59
CA THR A 109 12.29 -5.41 18.65
C THR A 109 10.82 -5.71 18.93
N LYS A 110 10.48 -6.95 19.32
CA LYS A 110 9.10 -7.30 19.70
C LYS A 110 8.64 -6.51 20.92
N VAL A 111 9.45 -6.42 21.97
CA VAL A 111 9.13 -5.63 23.18
C VAL A 111 8.94 -4.15 22.85
N LEU A 112 9.78 -3.60 21.96
CA LEU A 112 9.61 -2.22 21.52
C LEU A 112 8.31 -2.03 20.72
N LEU A 113 8.02 -2.93 19.79
CA LEU A 113 6.79 -2.88 19.01
C LEU A 113 5.55 -3.09 19.89
N ASP A 114 5.59 -3.95 20.90
CA ASP A 114 4.45 -4.17 21.82
C ASP A 114 4.06 -2.89 22.57
N SER A 115 5.06 -2.07 22.93
CA SER A 115 4.83 -0.80 23.62
C SER A 115 4.48 0.38 22.68
N HIS A 116 4.65 0.25 21.36
CA HIS A 116 4.49 1.37 20.42
C HIS A 116 3.53 1.09 19.27
N LEU A 117 3.43 -0.12 18.73
CA LEU A 117 2.55 -0.46 17.61
C LEU A 117 1.11 -0.61 18.10
N ARG A 118 0.34 0.46 17.95
CA ARG A 118 -1.01 0.57 18.50
C ARG A 118 -2.05 -0.17 17.67
N SER A 119 -1.95 -0.05 16.34
CA SER A 119 -2.95 -0.61 15.43
C SER A 119 -2.39 -0.80 14.03
N ILE A 120 -3.01 -1.70 13.29
CA ILE A 120 -2.83 -1.88 11.86
C ILE A 120 -4.19 -1.72 11.20
N VAL A 121 -4.30 -0.82 10.24
CA VAL A 121 -5.52 -0.58 9.47
C VAL A 121 -5.28 -1.01 8.03
N LEU A 122 -5.76 -2.20 7.68
CA LEU A 122 -5.69 -2.70 6.30
C LEU A 122 -6.65 -1.87 5.44
N TYR A 123 -6.12 -0.88 4.73
CA TYR A 123 -6.94 0.03 3.95
C TYR A 123 -7.08 -0.48 2.52
N ASP A 124 -8.28 -0.92 2.18
CA ASP A 124 -8.63 -1.45 0.85
C ASP A 124 -7.65 -2.52 0.35
N PRO A 125 -7.46 -3.62 1.10
CA PRO A 125 -6.53 -4.68 0.69
C PRO A 125 -7.04 -5.36 -0.59
N SER A 126 -6.15 -5.64 -1.52
CA SER A 126 -6.52 -6.46 -2.68
C SER A 126 -6.62 -7.94 -2.29
N LEU A 127 -7.47 -8.70 -2.98
CA LEU A 127 -7.60 -10.15 -2.79
C LEU A 127 -6.25 -10.88 -2.80
N THR A 128 -5.36 -10.45 -3.72
CA THR A 128 -4.03 -11.06 -3.87
C THR A 128 -3.12 -10.76 -2.68
N THR A 129 -3.24 -9.60 -2.04
CA THR A 129 -2.41 -9.26 -0.87
C THR A 129 -2.77 -10.06 0.38
N VAL A 130 -4.04 -10.45 0.54
CA VAL A 130 -4.51 -11.26 1.67
C VAL A 130 -4.42 -12.78 1.41
N GLY A 131 -3.73 -13.19 0.34
CA GLY A 131 -3.53 -14.60 0.00
C GLY A 131 -4.78 -15.30 -0.57
N THR A 132 -5.80 -14.54 -0.96
CA THR A 132 -7.02 -15.09 -1.54
C THR A 132 -6.92 -15.13 -3.06
N LEU A 133 -7.31 -16.26 -3.65
CA LEU A 133 -7.40 -16.37 -5.11
C LEU A 133 -8.64 -15.62 -5.62
N PRO A 134 -8.53 -14.85 -6.71
CA PRO A 134 -9.70 -14.25 -7.33
C PRO A 134 -10.62 -15.37 -7.83
N PRO A 135 -11.95 -15.15 -7.83
CA PRO A 135 -12.89 -16.11 -8.39
C PRO A 135 -12.59 -16.42 -9.86
N ASN A 136 -12.92 -17.64 -10.28
CA ASN A 136 -12.77 -18.05 -11.67
C ASN A 136 -13.59 -17.13 -12.58
N GLY A 137 -12.99 -16.70 -13.69
CA GLY A 137 -13.61 -15.81 -14.67
C GLY A 137 -13.46 -14.31 -14.37
N LEU A 138 -12.97 -13.91 -13.20
CA LEU A 138 -12.70 -12.50 -12.92
C LEU A 138 -11.47 -12.03 -13.71
N TYR A 139 -11.67 -11.04 -14.58
CA TYR A 139 -10.60 -10.46 -15.38
C TYR A 139 -9.62 -9.65 -14.52
N SER A 140 -8.32 -9.85 -14.75
CA SER A 140 -7.26 -8.99 -14.22
C SER A 140 -6.10 -8.91 -15.23
N PRO A 141 -5.70 -7.70 -15.67
CA PRO A 141 -4.59 -7.55 -16.60
C PRO A 141 -3.26 -8.05 -16.00
N LEU A 142 -3.13 -8.04 -14.67
CA LEU A 142 -1.96 -8.53 -13.95
C LEU A 142 -1.78 -10.06 -14.02
N ARG A 143 -2.84 -10.79 -14.42
CA ARG A 143 -2.83 -12.27 -14.52
C ARG A 143 -2.87 -12.75 -15.98
N GLU A 144 -2.95 -11.83 -16.93
CA GLU A 144 -3.05 -12.14 -18.35
C GLU A 144 -1.67 -12.45 -18.94
N ARG A 145 -1.37 -13.74 -19.13
CA ARG A 145 -0.04 -14.20 -19.56
C ARG A 145 0.40 -13.72 -20.95
N ASN A 146 -0.53 -13.34 -21.81
CA ASN A 146 -0.25 -12.93 -23.18
C ASN A 146 -0.05 -11.41 -23.33
N LEU A 147 -0.19 -10.67 -22.23
CA LEU A 147 -0.03 -9.22 -22.23
C LEU A 147 1.46 -8.86 -22.07
N THR A 148 1.98 -8.00 -22.94
CA THR A 148 3.32 -7.42 -22.73
C THR A 148 3.28 -6.48 -21.53
N THR A 149 4.42 -6.28 -20.87
CA THR A 149 4.54 -5.34 -19.74
C THR A 149 4.02 -3.95 -20.10
N ASP A 150 4.37 -3.42 -21.27
CA ASP A 150 3.91 -2.09 -21.71
C ASP A 150 2.39 -2.02 -21.85
N LYS A 151 1.76 -3.07 -22.39
CA LYS A 151 0.29 -3.14 -22.50
C LYS A 151 -0.35 -3.27 -21.12
N MET A 152 0.26 -4.01 -20.20
CA MET A 152 -0.18 -4.13 -18.81
C MET A 152 -0.16 -2.78 -18.11
N VAL A 153 0.95 -2.05 -18.22
CA VAL A 153 1.11 -0.71 -17.66
C VAL A 153 0.11 0.27 -18.27
N ALA A 154 -0.19 0.15 -19.56
CA ALA A 154 -1.19 1.00 -20.22
C ALA A 154 -2.64 0.72 -19.76
N ILE A 155 -3.01 -0.55 -19.54
CA ILE A 155 -4.38 -0.95 -19.18
C ILE A 155 -4.65 -0.79 -17.67
N PHE A 156 -3.65 -1.08 -16.84
CA PHE A 156 -3.82 -1.20 -15.39
C PHE A 156 -4.45 0.05 -14.73
N PRO A 157 -4.03 1.29 -15.02
CA PRO A 157 -4.56 2.47 -14.35
C PRO A 157 -6.06 2.67 -14.55
N THR A 158 -6.56 2.50 -15.78
CA THR A 158 -8.00 2.58 -16.07
C THR A 158 -8.75 1.42 -15.43
N TRP A 159 -8.22 0.19 -15.53
CA TRP A 159 -8.82 -0.99 -14.92
C TRP A 159 -8.96 -0.87 -13.39
N VAL A 160 -7.91 -0.44 -12.68
CA VAL A 160 -7.91 -0.37 -11.20
C VAL A 160 -8.75 0.79 -10.67
N SER A 161 -8.98 1.83 -11.48
CA SER A 161 -9.76 3.01 -11.08
C SER A 161 -11.16 3.08 -11.72
N SER A 162 -11.60 1.98 -12.32
CA SER A 162 -12.92 1.86 -12.96
C SER A 162 -14.07 1.91 -11.96
N TYR A 163 -15.13 2.64 -12.31
CA TYR A 163 -16.37 2.64 -11.54
C TYR A 163 -17.35 1.60 -12.09
N PHE A 164 -18.10 0.98 -11.18
CA PHE A 164 -19.10 -0.01 -11.52
C PHE A 164 -20.48 0.39 -10.96
N PRO A 165 -21.59 -0.02 -11.58
CA PRO A 165 -22.94 0.29 -11.11
C PRO A 165 -23.17 -0.20 -9.68
N GLN A 166 -23.84 0.59 -8.85
CA GLN A 166 -24.12 0.21 -7.46
C GLN A 166 -24.85 -1.15 -7.39
N VAL A 167 -24.51 -1.93 -6.35
CA VAL A 167 -25.21 -3.17 -6.00
C VAL A 167 -26.11 -2.85 -4.82
N ASP A 168 -27.42 -2.97 -5.00
CA ASP A 168 -28.40 -2.62 -3.97
C ASP A 168 -28.67 -3.75 -2.98
N ASP A 169 -28.42 -5.00 -3.36
CA ASP A 169 -28.55 -6.17 -2.50
C ASP A 169 -27.20 -6.87 -2.28
N LEU A 170 -26.64 -6.70 -1.09
CA LEU A 170 -25.43 -7.38 -0.63
C LEU A 170 -25.73 -8.60 0.28
N ALA A 171 -27.00 -8.87 0.56
CA ALA A 171 -27.44 -9.96 1.45
C ALA A 171 -27.72 -11.28 0.71
N SER A 172 -27.52 -11.28 -0.60
CA SER A 172 -27.58 -12.47 -1.46
C SER A 172 -26.54 -13.53 -1.08
N ASP A 173 -26.83 -14.80 -1.37
CA ASP A 173 -25.89 -15.90 -1.17
C ASP A 173 -24.63 -15.77 -2.05
N GLU A 174 -23.57 -16.52 -1.72
CA GLU A 174 -22.27 -16.44 -2.39
C GLU A 174 -22.36 -16.69 -3.91
N ALA A 175 -23.19 -17.62 -4.37
CA ALA A 175 -23.30 -17.95 -5.79
C ALA A 175 -23.99 -16.84 -6.58
N THR A 176 -25.00 -16.22 -5.98
CA THR A 176 -25.69 -15.04 -6.53
C THR A 176 -24.72 -13.85 -6.59
N MET A 177 -23.96 -13.60 -5.52
CA MET A 177 -22.96 -12.53 -5.47
C MET A 177 -21.83 -12.74 -6.48
N LEU A 178 -21.35 -13.96 -6.65
CA LEU A 178 -20.31 -14.28 -7.63
C LEU A 178 -20.81 -14.03 -9.06
N THR A 179 -22.01 -14.51 -9.37
CA THR A 179 -22.65 -14.29 -10.69
C THR A 179 -22.78 -12.79 -10.97
N LEU A 180 -23.22 -12.03 -9.96
CA LEU A 180 -23.33 -10.58 -10.05
C LEU A 180 -21.97 -9.96 -10.36
N VAL A 181 -20.94 -10.23 -9.54
CA VAL A 181 -19.58 -9.67 -9.70
C VAL A 181 -18.99 -9.97 -11.08
N LEU A 182 -19.10 -11.21 -11.57
CA LEU A 182 -18.56 -11.62 -12.86
C LEU A 182 -19.28 -10.95 -14.05
N SER A 183 -20.54 -10.57 -13.89
CA SER A 183 -21.32 -9.90 -14.94
C SER A 183 -21.13 -8.37 -14.97
N ARG A 184 -20.40 -7.80 -14.00
CA ARG A 184 -20.25 -6.33 -13.92
C ARG A 184 -19.36 -5.82 -15.03
N VAL A 185 -19.82 -4.73 -15.64
CA VAL A 185 -19.11 -3.98 -16.68
C VAL A 185 -18.85 -2.58 -16.13
N PRO A 186 -17.63 -2.03 -16.28
CA PRO A 186 -17.34 -0.64 -15.92
C PRO A 186 -18.34 0.33 -16.55
N LEU A 187 -18.70 1.38 -15.83
CA LEU A 187 -19.67 2.38 -16.30
C LEU A 187 -19.27 3.01 -17.63
N GLU A 188 -17.97 3.22 -17.83
CA GLU A 188 -17.36 3.78 -19.04
C GLU A 188 -17.61 2.91 -20.28
N LEU A 189 -17.71 1.59 -20.10
CA LEU A 189 -17.91 0.62 -21.18
C LEU A 189 -19.39 0.28 -21.44
N ARG A 190 -20.31 0.74 -20.59
CA ARG A 190 -21.75 0.48 -20.76
C ARG A 190 -22.42 1.30 -21.86
N GLY A 191 -21.71 2.25 -22.48
CA GLY A 191 -22.25 3.14 -23.51
C GLY A 191 -23.32 4.12 -22.98
N ASP A 192 -23.46 4.22 -21.65
CA ASP A 192 -24.46 5.07 -21.01
C ASP A 192 -23.94 6.51 -20.91
N ALA A 193 -24.38 7.37 -21.82
CA ALA A 193 -23.88 8.73 -21.98
C ALA A 193 -24.05 9.61 -20.72
N ALA A 194 -24.94 9.24 -19.80
CA ALA A 194 -25.12 9.94 -18.52
C ALA A 194 -24.02 9.60 -17.50
N ALA A 195 -23.57 8.34 -17.45
CA ALA A 195 -22.46 7.92 -16.58
C ALA A 195 -21.11 8.45 -17.07
N ALA A 196 -20.94 8.58 -18.38
CA ALA A 196 -19.76 9.21 -19.00
C ALA A 196 -19.65 10.72 -18.72
N ARG A 197 -20.69 11.36 -18.18
CA ARG A 197 -20.74 12.80 -17.88
C ARG A 197 -20.59 13.14 -16.40
N ASP A 198 -20.61 12.16 -15.50
CA ASP A 198 -20.42 12.41 -14.07
C ASP A 198 -18.93 12.33 -13.71
N PRO A 199 -18.24 13.48 -13.48
CA PRO A 199 -16.81 13.50 -13.15
C PRO A 199 -16.49 12.85 -11.79
N HIS A 200 -17.49 12.51 -10.98
CA HIS A 200 -17.32 11.74 -9.74
C HIS A 200 -17.37 10.22 -9.95
N ARG A 201 -17.75 9.76 -11.16
CA ARG A 201 -17.86 8.34 -11.54
C ARG A 201 -17.05 8.01 -12.80
N THR A 202 -16.08 8.86 -13.11
CA THR A 202 -15.07 8.64 -14.15
C THR A 202 -13.76 8.28 -13.49
N SER A 203 -13.05 7.28 -14.03
CA SER A 203 -11.73 6.90 -13.55
C SER A 203 -10.76 8.08 -13.46
N THR A 204 -9.88 8.06 -12.47
CA THR A 204 -9.00 9.19 -12.18
C THR A 204 -8.08 9.50 -13.35
N VAL A 205 -7.60 8.48 -14.06
CA VAL A 205 -6.71 8.66 -15.21
C VAL A 205 -7.40 9.33 -16.41
N GLU A 206 -8.68 9.07 -16.63
CA GLU A 206 -9.46 9.72 -17.69
C GLU A 206 -9.76 11.19 -17.35
N ARG A 207 -9.71 11.56 -16.07
CA ARG A 207 -9.86 12.95 -15.61
C ARG A 207 -8.55 13.74 -15.63
N MET A 208 -7.41 13.07 -15.78
CA MET A 208 -6.10 13.71 -15.81
C MET A 208 -5.73 14.09 -17.25
N GLY A 209 -5.40 15.37 -17.48
CA GLY A 209 -4.76 15.79 -18.72
C GLY A 209 -3.38 15.13 -18.87
N ALA A 210 -2.87 15.03 -20.12
CA ALA A 210 -1.59 14.38 -20.42
C ALA A 210 -0.41 14.96 -19.60
N GLU A 211 -0.39 16.27 -19.35
CA GLU A 211 0.63 16.92 -18.52
C GLU A 211 0.56 16.50 -17.05
N MET A 212 -0.66 16.46 -16.49
CA MET A 212 -0.89 16.04 -15.11
C MET A 212 -0.49 14.58 -14.92
N LEU A 213 -0.92 13.71 -15.84
CA LEU A 213 -0.51 12.31 -15.83
C LEU A 213 1.01 12.20 -15.87
N ALA A 214 1.66 12.87 -16.83
CA ALA A 214 3.12 12.88 -16.95
C ALA A 214 3.83 13.41 -15.69
N SER A 215 3.24 14.36 -14.95
CA SER A 215 3.83 14.89 -13.71
C SER A 215 3.83 13.88 -12.55
N VAL A 216 2.86 12.97 -12.51
CA VAL A 216 2.76 11.92 -11.48
C VAL A 216 3.79 10.81 -11.74
N TRP A 217 4.13 10.55 -13.00
CA TRP A 217 5.07 9.49 -13.41
C TRP A 217 6.52 9.96 -13.57
N ARG A 218 6.80 11.27 -13.54
CA ARG A 218 8.18 11.77 -13.61
C ARG A 218 8.89 11.51 -12.28
N GLU A 219 10.13 11.05 -12.36
CA GLU A 219 11.05 11.12 -11.22
C GLU A 219 11.12 12.58 -10.74
N PRO A 220 11.04 12.84 -9.41
CA PRO A 220 11.36 14.16 -8.91
C PRO A 220 12.80 14.47 -9.35
N SER A 221 13.03 15.68 -9.84
CA SER A 221 14.39 16.17 -10.06
C SER A 221 15.22 15.90 -8.81
N PRO A 222 16.48 15.45 -8.92
CA PRO A 222 17.29 15.15 -7.75
C PRO A 222 17.28 16.37 -6.83
N CYS A 223 16.81 16.18 -5.60
CA CYS A 223 16.89 17.21 -4.57
C CYS A 223 18.34 17.71 -4.53
N PRO A 224 18.59 19.04 -4.53
CA PRO A 224 19.92 19.54 -4.30
C PRO A 224 20.38 19.00 -2.94
N VAL A 225 21.39 18.14 -2.97
CA VAL A 225 22.05 17.64 -1.76
C VAL A 225 22.55 18.86 -1.02
N SER A 226 21.91 19.18 0.10
CA SER A 226 22.41 20.24 0.99
C SER A 226 23.83 19.83 1.40
N PRO A 227 24.86 20.67 1.17
CA PRO A 227 26.21 20.29 1.54
C PRO A 227 26.25 20.00 3.03
N LEU A 228 26.76 18.82 3.37
CA LEU A 228 27.06 18.40 4.73
C LEU A 228 27.74 19.57 5.46
N LEU A 229 27.14 20.02 6.56
CA LEU A 229 27.77 20.94 7.48
C LEU A 229 29.14 20.34 7.88
N PRO A 230 30.24 21.11 7.82
CA PRO A 230 31.54 20.58 8.17
C PRO A 230 31.54 20.11 9.62
N SER A 231 32.10 18.91 9.83
CA SER A 231 32.33 18.29 11.12
C SER A 231 32.99 19.28 12.08
N GLY A 232 32.18 19.86 12.97
CA GLY A 232 32.63 20.73 14.04
C GLY A 232 33.45 19.94 15.04
N GLU A 233 34.64 20.46 15.30
CA GLU A 233 35.67 19.98 16.22
C GLU A 233 35.11 19.44 17.54
N ARG A 234 35.49 18.21 17.87
CA ARG A 234 35.63 17.79 19.28
C ARG A 234 36.65 18.73 19.93
N ARG A 235 36.19 19.60 20.82
CA ARG A 235 37.05 20.18 21.85
C ARG A 235 36.88 19.36 23.13
N ALA A 236 38.04 19.11 23.74
CA ALA A 236 38.29 18.33 24.94
C ALA A 236 37.48 18.80 26.17
#